data_AF-A0AAN0J167-F1
#
_entry.id   AF-A0AAN0J167-F1
#
_cell.length_a   1.000
_cell.length_b   1.000
_cell.length_c   1.000
_cell.angle_alpha   90.00
_cell.angle_beta   90.00
_cell.angle_gamma   90.00
#
_symmetry.space_group_name_H-M   'P 1'
#
loop_
_entity.id
_entity.type
_entity.pdbx_description
1 polymer ?
#
loop_
_entity_poly.entity_id
_entity_poly.type
_entity_poly.pdbx_seq_one_letter_code
_entity_poly.pdbx_strand_id
1 'polypeptide(L)'
;MKYKKSENYIVSHCYGVIHSMRLLKRLRSENIHGVVQGCVFISIGVNCPVGSSASTLSMLPSFALEWLRPLARSSSNAKLFAPQTSPDLIAFENSISNNNRMYMMKVIGADCSNTESWTHWLQEGKEGIGDDIKVDFIIGESDGFFPVSSTQELCVQYGVSEERLHVISDAAHLPMLEKPDIVCSIIKKCIGIE
;
A
#
# COMPACT_ATOMS: atom_id res chain seq x y z
N MET A 1 -19.00 20.47 5.71
CA MET A 1 -18.36 19.24 5.19
C MET A 1 -18.58 19.16 3.69
N LYS A 2 -17.55 19.44 2.88
CA LYS A 2 -17.66 19.70 1.43
C LYS A 2 -17.69 18.42 0.57
N TYR A 3 -17.63 17.24 1.20
CA TYR A 3 -17.62 15.92 0.55
C TYR A 3 -18.65 14.95 1.15
N LYS A 4 -19.84 15.44 1.50
CA LYS A 4 -20.95 14.55 1.89
C LYS A 4 -21.56 13.93 0.62
N LYS A 5 -20.91 12.91 0.06
CA LYS A 5 -21.65 11.88 -0.66
C LYS A 5 -22.26 10.92 0.38
N SER A 6 -23.33 10.23 0.00
CA SER A 6 -24.00 9.25 0.87
C SER A 6 -23.07 8.10 1.26
N GLU A 7 -22.04 7.83 0.43
CA GLU A 7 -21.08 6.75 0.64
C GLU A 7 -19.66 7.23 0.29
N ASN A 8 -18.68 6.90 1.14
CA ASN A 8 -17.26 7.14 0.90
C ASN A 8 -16.50 5.81 0.97
N TYR A 9 -15.53 5.67 0.08
CA TYR A 9 -14.66 4.51 -0.01
C TYR A 9 -13.21 4.95 0.04
N ILE A 10 -12.38 4.16 0.70
CA ILE A 10 -10.94 4.41 0.78
C ILE A 10 -10.23 3.44 -0.15
N VAL A 11 -9.49 3.94 -1.13
CA VAL A 11 -8.54 3.14 -1.90
C VAL A 11 -7.15 3.65 -1.56
N SER A 12 -6.29 2.75 -1.08
CA SER A 12 -4.95 3.13 -0.64
C SER A 12 -3.94 2.06 -0.97
N HIS A 13 -2.71 2.51 -1.25
CA HIS A 13 -1.61 1.67 -1.67
C HIS A 13 -0.44 1.78 -0.69
N CYS A 14 0.20 0.64 -0.40
CA CYS A 14 1.43 0.53 0.39
C CYS A 14 1.35 1.34 1.69
N TYR A 15 2.28 2.26 1.94
CA TYR A 15 2.32 3.10 3.13
C TYR A 15 1.05 3.97 3.30
N GLY A 16 0.33 4.27 2.21
CA GLY A 16 -0.99 4.91 2.27
C GLY A 16 -2.03 4.08 3.03
N VAL A 17 -1.92 2.74 3.01
CA VAL A 17 -2.81 1.85 3.77
C VAL A 17 -2.67 2.10 5.27
N ILE A 18 -1.45 2.30 5.76
CA ILE A 18 -1.19 2.62 7.17
C ILE A 18 -1.89 3.92 7.58
N HIS A 19 -1.85 4.95 6.72
CA HIS A 19 -2.57 6.19 6.98
C HIS A 19 -4.10 5.99 6.98
N SER A 20 -4.63 5.20 6.06
CA SER A 20 -6.05 4.83 6.02
C SER A 20 -6.48 4.13 7.30
N MET A 21 -5.71 3.16 7.78
CA MET A 21 -5.95 2.42 9.01
C MET A 21 -6.01 3.35 10.23
N ARG A 22 -5.06 4.27 10.36
CA ARG A 22 -5.01 5.27 11.43
C ARG A 22 -6.18 6.25 11.37
N LEU A 23 -6.58 6.66 10.16
CA LEU A 23 -7.78 7.49 9.95
C LEU A 23 -9.03 6.76 10.43
N LEU A 24 -9.21 5.48 10.07
CA LEU A 24 -10.37 4.68 10.49
C LEU A 24 -10.43 4.54 12.01
N LYS A 25 -9.30 4.27 12.67
CA LYS A 25 -9.23 4.26 14.14
C LYS A 25 -9.64 5.59 14.73
N ARG A 26 -9.15 6.70 14.16
CA ARG A 26 -9.49 8.04 14.64
C ARG A 26 -10.99 8.30 14.52
N LEU A 27 -11.59 8.03 13.35
CA LEU A 27 -13.03 8.20 13.12
C LEU A 27 -13.84 7.40 14.13
N ARG A 28 -13.46 6.13 14.37
CA ARG A 28 -14.14 5.29 15.37
C ARG A 28 -14.00 5.84 16.79
N SER A 29 -12.81 6.29 17.19
CA SER A 29 -12.58 6.87 18.53
C SER A 29 -13.35 8.18 18.77
N GLU A 30 -13.67 8.91 17.71
CA GLU A 30 -14.49 10.12 17.75
C GLU A 30 -16.00 9.83 17.65
N ASN A 31 -16.42 8.56 17.67
CA ASN A 31 -17.79 8.11 17.43
C ASN A 31 -18.36 8.55 16.07
N ILE A 32 -17.50 8.72 15.07
CA ILE A 32 -17.87 9.04 13.70
C ILE A 32 -18.01 7.73 12.92
N HIS A 33 -19.23 7.20 12.88
CA HIS A 33 -19.57 5.93 12.22
C HIS A 33 -20.26 6.15 10.87
N GLY A 34 -20.24 5.14 10.00
CA GLY A 34 -20.95 5.16 8.71
C GLY A 34 -20.44 6.20 7.71
N VAL A 35 -19.26 6.80 7.95
CA VAL A 35 -18.65 7.71 6.98
C VAL A 35 -17.93 6.95 5.89
N VAL A 36 -17.36 5.77 6.18
CA VAL A 36 -16.65 4.92 5.22
C VAL A 36 -17.40 3.60 5.10
N GLN A 37 -17.77 3.23 3.88
CA GLN A 37 -18.54 2.00 3.58
C GLN A 37 -17.63 0.84 3.17
N GLY A 38 -16.43 1.16 2.67
CA GLY A 38 -15.48 0.14 2.27
C GLY A 38 -14.08 0.66 2.01
N CYS A 39 -13.15 -0.27 1.99
CA CYS A 39 -11.73 -0.06 1.83
C CYS A 39 -11.17 -1.05 0.80
N VAL A 40 -10.28 -0.57 -0.05
CA VAL A 40 -9.43 -1.40 -0.90
C VAL A 40 -7.97 -1.09 -0.54
N PHE A 41 -7.29 -2.09 0.02
CA PHE A 41 -5.90 -1.99 0.43
C PHE A 41 -5.00 -2.71 -0.56
N ILE A 42 -4.09 -1.97 -1.20
CA ILE A 42 -3.25 -2.47 -2.28
C ILE A 42 -1.81 -2.58 -1.78
N SER A 43 -1.18 -3.73 -1.97
CA SER A 43 0.23 -4.01 -1.69
C SER A 43 0.67 -3.70 -0.25
N ILE A 44 0.14 -4.48 0.71
CA ILE A 44 0.43 -4.38 2.15
C ILE A 44 0.52 -5.78 2.77
N GLY A 45 1.37 -5.98 3.78
CA GLY A 45 1.48 -7.25 4.51
C GLY A 45 1.67 -7.06 6.01
N VAL A 46 1.57 -8.17 6.76
CA VAL A 46 1.74 -8.19 8.22
C VAL A 46 3.15 -7.75 8.66
N ASN A 47 4.17 -8.06 7.86
CA ASN A 47 5.56 -7.73 8.18
C ASN A 47 5.98 -6.43 7.50
N CYS A 48 7.01 -5.78 8.03
CA CYS A 48 7.66 -4.66 7.35
C CYS A 48 8.11 -5.05 5.93
N PRO A 49 8.10 -4.11 4.97
CA PRO A 49 8.45 -4.40 3.59
C PRO A 49 9.88 -4.94 3.45
N VAL A 50 10.08 -5.96 2.62
CA VAL A 50 11.40 -6.60 2.45
C VAL A 50 12.46 -5.60 2.00
N GLY A 51 13.60 -5.58 2.69
CA GLY A 51 14.69 -4.63 2.46
C GLY A 51 14.42 -3.23 2.99
N SER A 52 13.43 -3.06 3.88
CA SER A 52 13.29 -1.87 4.73
C SER A 52 14.28 -1.83 5.88
N SER A 53 14.94 -2.94 6.26
CA SER A 53 15.96 -2.91 7.30
C SER A 53 17.04 -1.86 6.96
N ALA A 54 17.48 -1.10 7.97
CA ALA A 54 18.33 0.08 7.84
C ALA A 54 19.57 -0.20 6.97
N SER A 55 19.41 -0.04 5.66
CA SER A 55 20.49 -0.12 4.71
C SER A 55 21.45 1.03 4.98
N THR A 56 22.73 0.87 4.65
CA THR A 56 23.73 1.95 4.75
C THR A 56 23.26 3.24 4.06
N LEU A 57 22.36 3.13 3.07
CA LEU A 57 21.69 4.25 2.41
C LEU A 57 20.77 5.05 3.36
N SER A 58 20.04 4.42 4.28
CA SER A 58 19.16 5.15 5.22
C SER A 58 19.96 5.99 6.22
N MET A 59 21.23 5.66 6.45
CA MET A 59 22.15 6.45 7.29
C MET A 59 22.70 7.69 6.56
N LEU A 60 22.63 7.75 5.22
CA LEU A 60 23.17 8.87 4.46
C LEU A 60 22.32 10.13 4.59
N PRO A 61 22.91 11.33 4.60
CA PRO A 61 22.16 12.58 4.57
C PRO A 61 21.35 12.70 3.27
N SER A 62 20.20 13.35 3.33
CA SER A 62 19.25 13.40 2.21
C SER A 62 19.85 13.95 0.92
N PHE A 63 20.78 14.91 1.00
CA PHE A 63 21.47 15.41 -0.19
C PHE A 63 22.28 14.31 -0.88
N ALA A 64 22.97 13.43 -0.13
CA ALA A 64 23.73 12.31 -0.70
C ALA A 64 22.81 11.29 -1.36
N LEU A 65 21.60 11.09 -0.82
CA LEU A 65 20.58 10.25 -1.44
C LEU A 65 20.07 10.79 -2.78
N GLU A 66 20.03 12.12 -2.95
CA GLU A 66 19.72 12.72 -4.26
C GLU A 66 20.77 12.34 -5.30
N TRP A 67 22.06 12.34 -4.94
CA TRP A 67 23.15 11.90 -5.83
C TRP A 67 23.10 10.39 -6.12
N LEU A 68 22.64 9.57 -5.18
CA LEU A 68 22.56 8.11 -5.31
C LEU A 68 21.21 7.60 -5.86
N ARG A 69 20.28 8.51 -6.21
CA ARG A 69 18.95 8.16 -6.73
C ARG A 69 18.99 7.15 -7.90
N PRO A 70 19.90 7.25 -8.89
CA PRO A 70 19.92 6.29 -10.01
C PRO A 70 20.18 4.85 -9.57
N LEU A 71 21.02 4.65 -8.56
CA LEU A 71 21.34 3.33 -8.02
C LEU A 71 20.16 2.77 -7.21
N ALA A 72 19.58 3.60 -6.34
CA ALA A 72 18.39 3.24 -5.58
C ALA A 72 17.23 2.83 -6.53
N ARG A 73 17.07 3.55 -7.64
CA ARG A 73 16.01 3.32 -8.63
C ARG A 73 16.10 1.95 -9.29
N SER A 74 17.29 1.51 -9.71
CA SER A 74 17.43 0.18 -10.34
C SER A 74 17.00 -0.94 -9.39
N SER A 75 17.38 -0.84 -8.11
CA SER A 75 16.99 -1.81 -7.08
C SER A 75 15.50 -1.72 -6.75
N SER A 76 14.95 -0.50 -6.65
CA SER A 76 13.53 -0.28 -6.41
C SER A 76 12.66 -0.81 -7.55
N ASN A 77 13.04 -0.59 -8.82
CA ASN A 77 12.28 -1.06 -9.97
C ASN A 77 12.10 -2.58 -9.95
N ALA A 78 13.14 -3.33 -9.56
CA ALA A 78 13.08 -4.79 -9.47
C ALA A 78 12.09 -5.30 -8.39
N LYS A 79 11.72 -4.45 -7.43
CA LYS A 79 10.69 -4.77 -6.43
C LYS A 79 9.32 -4.19 -6.79
N LEU A 80 9.32 -3.06 -7.49
CA LEU A 80 8.12 -2.31 -7.82
C LEU A 80 7.34 -2.92 -8.99
N PHE A 81 8.06 -3.51 -9.95
CA PHE A 81 7.49 -3.99 -11.20
C PHE A 81 7.81 -5.47 -11.42
N ALA A 82 6.87 -6.16 -12.03
CA ALA A 82 7.04 -7.53 -12.49
C ALA A 82 8.05 -7.56 -13.67
N PRO A 83 8.78 -8.67 -13.87
CA PRO A 83 9.80 -8.78 -14.93
C PRO A 83 9.32 -8.47 -16.36
N GLN A 84 8.04 -8.71 -16.63
CA GLN A 84 7.35 -8.54 -17.91
C GLN A 84 6.77 -7.15 -18.12
N THR A 85 6.88 -6.26 -17.13
CA THR A 85 6.28 -4.93 -17.20
C THR A 85 6.94 -4.08 -18.28
N SER A 86 6.10 -3.39 -19.06
CA SER A 86 6.57 -2.58 -20.19
C SER A 86 7.65 -1.59 -19.76
N PRO A 87 8.82 -1.56 -20.45
CA PRO A 87 9.86 -0.57 -20.18
C PRO A 87 9.37 0.87 -20.28
N ASP A 88 8.39 1.14 -21.16
CA ASP A 88 7.80 2.47 -21.32
C ASP A 88 6.99 2.90 -20.10
N LEU A 89 6.24 1.95 -19.50
CA LEU A 89 5.51 2.20 -18.25
C LEU A 89 6.47 2.46 -17.10
N ILE A 90 7.53 1.66 -16.99
CA ILE A 90 8.58 1.84 -15.99
C ILE A 90 9.26 3.21 -16.17
N ALA A 91 9.55 3.61 -17.42
CA ALA A 91 10.16 4.90 -17.72
C ALA A 91 9.23 6.07 -17.37
N PHE A 92 7.94 5.95 -17.71
CA PHE A 92 6.92 6.93 -17.40
C PHE A 92 6.77 7.14 -15.88
N GLU A 93 6.54 6.07 -15.13
CA GLU A 93 6.38 6.16 -13.67
C GLU A 93 7.64 6.74 -13.02
N ASN A 94 8.81 6.31 -13.50
CA ASN A 94 10.05 6.86 -13.00
C ASN A 94 10.27 8.35 -13.33
N SER A 95 9.73 8.84 -14.44
CA SER A 95 9.79 10.27 -14.77
C SER A 95 9.01 11.12 -13.76
N ILE A 96 7.91 10.57 -13.24
CA ILE A 96 7.10 11.18 -12.19
C ILE A 96 7.82 11.07 -10.85
N SER A 97 8.22 9.85 -10.46
CA SER A 97 8.81 9.58 -9.15
C SER A 97 10.20 10.21 -8.95
N ASN A 98 10.89 10.56 -10.04
CA ASN A 98 12.12 11.36 -10.00
C ASN A 98 11.96 12.72 -9.31
N ASN A 99 10.74 13.25 -9.22
CA ASN A 99 10.48 14.53 -8.54
C ASN A 99 10.27 14.35 -7.03
N ASN A 100 10.17 13.12 -6.54
CA ASN A 100 10.00 12.85 -5.12
C ASN A 100 11.28 13.18 -4.35
N ARG A 101 11.13 14.06 -3.37
CA ARG A 101 12.25 14.50 -2.52
C ARG A 101 12.79 13.31 -1.73
N MET A 102 14.10 13.06 -1.81
CA MET A 102 14.71 11.90 -1.15
C MET A 102 14.65 12.00 0.38
N TYR A 103 14.52 13.20 0.95
CA TYR A 103 14.29 13.33 2.39
C TYR A 103 12.94 12.73 2.81
N MET A 104 11.88 12.90 2.00
CA MET A 104 10.57 12.29 2.28
C MET A 104 10.66 10.77 2.15
N MET A 105 11.31 10.28 1.09
CA MET A 105 11.51 8.84 0.89
C MET A 105 12.34 8.21 2.00
N LYS A 106 13.34 8.94 2.52
CA LYS A 106 14.11 8.52 3.70
C LYS A 106 13.24 8.40 4.95
N VAL A 107 12.35 9.37 5.20
CA VAL A 107 11.42 9.34 6.35
C VAL A 107 10.44 8.17 6.22
N ILE A 108 9.79 8.01 5.06
CA ILE A 108 8.88 6.89 4.81
C ILE A 108 9.60 5.56 4.98
N GLY A 109 10.81 5.45 4.42
CA GLY A 109 11.65 4.27 4.58
C GLY A 109 11.90 3.94 6.06
N ALA A 110 12.35 4.92 6.84
CA ALA A 110 12.63 4.74 8.27
C ALA A 110 11.38 4.33 9.08
N ASP A 111 10.22 4.91 8.76
CA ASP A 111 8.95 4.56 9.37
C ASP A 111 8.54 3.11 9.02
N CYS A 112 8.66 2.73 7.75
CA CYS A 112 8.41 1.36 7.27
C CYS A 112 9.42 0.32 7.81
N SER A 113 10.58 0.75 8.31
CA SER A 113 11.58 -0.13 8.94
C SER A 113 11.28 -0.44 10.40
N ASN A 114 10.44 0.36 11.05
CA ASN A 114 10.20 0.25 12.48
C ASN A 114 9.13 -0.82 12.76
N THR A 115 9.56 -2.04 13.08
CA THR A 115 8.68 -3.20 13.31
C THR A 115 7.67 -2.99 14.43
N GLU A 116 8.06 -2.31 15.52
CA GLU A 116 7.14 -2.02 16.63
C GLU A 116 6.03 -1.08 16.16
N SER A 117 6.41 -0.01 15.44
CA SER A 117 5.45 0.94 14.89
C SER A 117 4.56 0.30 13.83
N TRP A 118 5.13 -0.54 12.95
CA TRP A 118 4.39 -1.25 11.91
C TRP A 118 3.31 -2.15 12.51
N THR A 119 3.71 -3.02 13.45
CA THR A 119 2.78 -3.91 14.16
C THR A 119 1.70 -3.11 14.89
N HIS A 120 2.09 -2.04 15.58
CA HIS A 120 1.15 -1.15 16.25
C HIS A 120 0.14 -0.55 15.25
N TRP A 121 0.58 0.00 14.12
CA TRP A 121 -0.31 0.60 13.13
C TRP A 121 -1.27 -0.41 12.48
N LEU A 122 -0.81 -1.63 12.22
CA LEU A 122 -1.69 -2.70 11.77
C LEU A 122 -2.74 -3.06 12.84
N GLN A 123 -2.37 -3.05 14.12
CA GLN A 123 -3.34 -3.24 15.20
C GLN A 123 -4.33 -2.07 15.28
N GLU A 124 -3.87 -0.83 15.08
CA GLU A 124 -4.75 0.34 15.01
C GLU A 124 -5.77 0.22 13.89
N GLY A 125 -5.35 -0.27 12.72
CA GLY A 125 -6.24 -0.52 11.59
C GLY A 125 -7.35 -1.51 11.90
N LYS A 126 -7.00 -2.62 12.55
CA LYS A 126 -7.96 -3.63 12.99
C LYS A 126 -8.98 -3.08 13.99
N GLU A 127 -8.55 -2.22 14.90
CA GLU A 127 -9.44 -1.53 15.84
C GLU A 127 -10.35 -0.51 15.14
N GLY A 128 -9.87 0.13 14.08
CA GLY A 128 -10.61 1.11 13.29
C GLY A 128 -11.63 0.52 12.33
N ILE A 129 -11.38 -0.68 11.81
CA ILE A 129 -12.28 -1.39 10.89
C ILE A 129 -13.36 -2.09 11.72
N GLY A 130 -14.58 -1.57 11.64
CA GLY A 130 -15.76 -2.22 12.20
C GLY A 130 -16.33 -3.28 11.24
N ASP A 131 -17.23 -4.10 11.75
CA ASP A 131 -17.94 -5.13 10.96
C ASP A 131 -18.80 -4.51 9.83
N ASP A 132 -19.04 -3.19 9.89
CA ASP A 132 -19.76 -2.40 8.90
C ASP A 132 -18.92 -1.98 7.68
N ILE A 133 -17.59 -2.16 7.72
CA ILE A 133 -16.68 -1.75 6.65
C ILE A 133 -16.21 -2.97 5.86
N LYS A 134 -16.54 -2.98 4.56
CA LYS A 134 -16.04 -4.00 3.63
C LYS A 134 -14.57 -3.74 3.30
N VAL A 135 -13.69 -4.72 3.48
CA VAL A 135 -12.24 -4.58 3.18
C VAL A 135 -11.79 -5.60 2.13
N ASP A 136 -11.36 -5.11 0.96
CA ASP A 136 -10.72 -5.93 -0.07
C ASP A 136 -9.21 -5.68 -0.06
N PHE A 137 -8.42 -6.74 -0.23
CA PHE A 137 -6.97 -6.68 -0.36
C PHE A 137 -6.56 -7.01 -1.79
N ILE A 138 -5.65 -6.22 -2.36
CA ILE A 138 -5.07 -6.48 -3.68
C ILE A 138 -3.56 -6.59 -3.53
N ILE A 139 -2.95 -7.64 -4.07
CA ILE A 139 -1.50 -7.84 -4.05
C ILE A 139 -1.04 -8.38 -5.40
N GLY A 140 0.08 -7.92 -5.93
CA GLY A 140 0.70 -8.55 -7.09
C GLY A 140 1.37 -9.86 -6.69
N GLU A 141 1.25 -10.88 -7.53
CA GLU A 141 1.83 -12.21 -7.31
C GLU A 141 3.35 -12.17 -7.04
N SER A 142 4.04 -11.22 -7.69
CA SER A 142 5.49 -11.04 -7.62
C SER A 142 5.94 -9.81 -6.82
N ASP A 143 5.09 -9.30 -5.93
CA ASP A 143 5.41 -8.12 -5.10
C ASP A 143 6.73 -8.32 -4.34
N GLY A 144 7.71 -7.45 -4.63
CA GLY A 144 9.06 -7.56 -4.08
C GLY A 144 9.22 -6.98 -2.67
N PHE A 145 8.17 -6.41 -2.09
CA PHE A 145 8.15 -5.88 -0.73
C PHE A 145 7.32 -6.75 0.20
N PHE A 146 6.17 -7.24 -0.25
CA PHE A 146 5.25 -8.05 0.54
C PHE A 146 4.94 -9.34 -0.20
N PRO A 147 5.48 -10.50 0.23
CA PRO A 147 5.06 -11.79 -0.29
C PRO A 147 3.54 -11.96 -0.14
N VAL A 148 2.89 -12.65 -1.09
CA VAL A 148 1.45 -12.93 -1.05
C VAL A 148 1.02 -13.53 0.31
N SER A 149 1.82 -14.43 0.87
CA SER A 149 1.59 -15.03 2.19
C SER A 149 1.49 -14.02 3.33
N SER A 150 2.24 -12.91 3.25
CA SER A 150 2.18 -11.84 4.24
C SER A 150 0.86 -11.06 4.17
N THR A 151 0.30 -10.92 2.97
CA THR A 151 -1.03 -10.31 2.77
C THR A 151 -2.13 -11.28 3.20
N GLN A 152 -1.99 -12.58 2.92
CA GLN A 152 -2.90 -13.62 3.37
C GLN A 152 -3.00 -13.66 4.89
N GLU A 153 -1.87 -13.64 5.59
CA GLU A 153 -1.85 -13.59 7.05
C GLU A 153 -2.53 -12.33 7.58
N LEU A 154 -2.31 -11.18 6.94
CA LEU A 154 -2.99 -9.94 7.30
C LEU A 154 -4.52 -10.05 7.13
N CYS A 155 -5.00 -10.67 6.04
CA CYS A 155 -6.43 -10.92 5.83
C CYS A 155 -7.02 -11.75 6.98
N VAL A 156 -6.34 -12.83 7.37
CA VAL A 156 -6.74 -13.67 8.50
C VAL A 156 -6.78 -12.87 9.81
N GLN A 157 -5.76 -12.05 10.07
CA GLN A 157 -5.73 -11.19 11.26
C GLN A 157 -6.91 -10.22 11.30
N TYR A 158 -7.37 -9.75 10.15
CA TYR A 158 -8.47 -8.81 10.00
C TYR A 158 -9.85 -9.48 9.88
N GLY A 159 -9.92 -10.82 9.93
CA GLY A 159 -11.17 -11.55 9.75
C GLY A 159 -11.77 -11.40 8.36
N VAL A 160 -10.94 -11.04 7.37
CA VAL A 160 -11.37 -10.89 5.98
C VAL A 160 -11.34 -12.25 5.31
N SER A 161 -12.42 -12.55 4.61
CA SER A 161 -12.61 -13.80 3.90
C SER A 161 -11.73 -13.91 2.65
N GLU A 162 -11.33 -15.13 2.28
CA GLU A 162 -10.35 -15.37 1.21
C GLU A 162 -10.81 -14.80 -0.14
N GLU A 163 -12.10 -14.75 -0.43
CA GLU A 163 -12.65 -14.19 -1.67
C GLU A 163 -12.50 -12.67 -1.81
N ARG A 164 -12.09 -12.00 -0.73
CA ARG A 164 -11.79 -10.56 -0.69
C ARG A 164 -10.28 -10.28 -0.76
N LEU A 165 -9.46 -11.32 -0.88
CA LEU A 165 -8.06 -11.22 -1.25
C LEU A 165 -7.89 -11.49 -2.75
N HIS A 166 -7.37 -10.50 -3.47
CA HIS A 166 -7.18 -10.54 -4.90
C HIS A 166 -5.68 -10.57 -5.21
N VAL A 167 -5.17 -11.75 -5.59
CA VAL A 167 -3.79 -11.90 -6.07
C VAL A 167 -3.77 -11.68 -7.57
N ILE A 168 -3.02 -10.69 -8.01
CA ILE A 168 -2.95 -10.27 -9.42
C ILE A 168 -1.74 -10.93 -10.06
N SER A 169 -1.99 -11.92 -10.93
CA SER A 169 -0.95 -12.55 -11.74
C SER A 169 -0.27 -11.54 -12.65
N ASP A 170 1.01 -11.78 -12.93
CA ASP A 170 1.84 -10.92 -13.77
C ASP A 170 1.93 -9.45 -13.30
N ALA A 171 1.86 -9.23 -11.99
CA ALA A 171 2.03 -7.93 -11.36
C ALA A 171 2.92 -8.05 -10.10
N ALA A 172 3.53 -6.93 -9.72
CA ALA A 172 4.36 -6.80 -8.52
C ALA A 172 3.74 -5.78 -7.56
N HIS A 173 4.52 -4.82 -7.08
CA HIS A 173 4.08 -3.87 -6.06
C HIS A 173 3.15 -2.77 -6.58
N LEU A 174 3.07 -2.58 -7.90
CA LEU A 174 2.25 -1.55 -8.52
C LEU A 174 1.16 -2.17 -9.41
N PRO A 175 0.32 -3.09 -8.89
CA PRO A 175 -0.66 -3.79 -9.71
C PRO A 175 -1.69 -2.85 -10.36
N MET A 176 -1.94 -1.69 -9.75
CA MET A 176 -2.81 -0.65 -10.31
C MET A 176 -2.26 0.02 -11.57
N LEU A 177 -0.94 -0.05 -11.79
CA LEU A 177 -0.30 0.43 -13.03
C LEU A 177 -0.11 -0.70 -14.04
N GLU A 178 0.20 -1.91 -13.55
CA GLU A 178 0.54 -3.06 -14.39
C GLU A 178 -0.71 -3.75 -14.96
N LYS A 179 -1.80 -3.79 -14.19
CA LYS A 179 -3.08 -4.44 -14.53
C LYS A 179 -4.27 -3.53 -14.18
N PRO A 180 -4.33 -2.30 -14.72
CA PRO A 180 -5.31 -1.30 -14.32
C PRO A 180 -6.75 -1.79 -14.50
N ASP A 181 -7.07 -2.50 -15.58
CA ASP A 181 -8.44 -2.99 -15.84
C ASP A 181 -8.93 -3.96 -14.77
N ILE A 182 -8.05 -4.87 -14.33
CA ILE A 182 -8.38 -5.86 -13.29
C ILE A 182 -8.55 -5.16 -11.94
N VAL A 183 -7.60 -4.28 -11.58
CA VAL A 183 -7.66 -3.53 -10.31
C VAL A 183 -8.87 -2.61 -10.26
N CYS A 184 -9.16 -1.89 -11.35
CA CYS A 184 -10.36 -1.05 -11.45
C CYS A 184 -11.65 -1.87 -11.35
N SER A 185 -11.71 -3.07 -11.94
CA SER A 185 -12.86 -3.97 -11.80
C SER A 185 -13.09 -4.40 -10.35
N ILE A 186 -12.03 -4.75 -9.62
CA ILE A 186 -12.11 -5.09 -8.19
C ILE A 186 -12.59 -3.88 -7.37
N ILE A 187 -12.02 -2.69 -7.61
CA ILE A 187 -12.44 -1.46 -6.92
C ILE A 187 -13.92 -1.18 -7.20
N LYS A 188 -14.35 -1.25 -8.46
CA LYS A 188 -15.74 -1.07 -8.90
C LYS A 188 -16.70 -2.03 -8.18
N LYS A 189 -16.34 -3.31 -8.11
CA LYS A 189 -17.10 -4.32 -7.37
C LYS A 189 -17.19 -4.01 -5.88
N CYS A 190 -16.10 -3.54 -5.25
CA CYS A 190 -16.08 -3.14 -3.85
C CYS A 190 -17.03 -1.94 -3.58
N ILE A 191 -17.05 -0.97 -4.49
CA ILE A 191 -17.88 0.24 -4.38
C ILE A 191 -19.30 0.09 -4.95
N GLY A 192 -19.68 -1.10 -5.45
CA GLY A 192 -21.02 -1.38 -5.97
C GLY A 192 -21.36 -0.69 -7.29
N ILE A 193 -20.37 -0.40 -8.14
CA ILE A 193 -20.57 0.18 -9.47
C ILE A 193 -20.20 -0.90 -10.51
N GLU A 194 -21.17 -1.35 -11.32
CA GLU A 194 -20.95 -2.25 -12.46
C GLU A 194 -20.47 -1.46 -13.70
#